data_AF-A0A957PLD8-F1
#
_entry.id   AF-A0A957PLD8-F1
#
_cell.length_a   1.000
_cell.length_b   1.000
_cell.length_c   1.000
_cell.angle_alpha   90.00
_cell.angle_beta   90.00
_cell.angle_gamma   90.00
#
_symmetry.space_group_name_H-M   'P 1'
#
loop_
_entity.id
_entity.type
_entity.pdbx_description
1 polymer ?
#
loop_
_entity_poly.entity_id
_entity_poly.type
_entity_poly.pdbx_seq_one_letter_code
_entity_poly.pdbx_strand_id
1 'polypeptide(L)'
;MAAALLSLLVAMWAGLIRLGWGWPAIQPTLPMAHGPLMVSGFLGTLISLERAVALDKKWSYFAPLLSGAGAALLIVGMSGWIGPLLITMGSVLLVLIMVQILRIHITLYTGVIIAGTLCWLVGNLLWLLGWPVYQIVIWWIGFPLLTVAGERLELGRFLQLSVRVIVIFIACVGVFIAGAAIAMVLYA
;
A
#
# COMPACT_ATOMS: atom_id res chain seq x y z
N MET A 1 -14.49 0.67 -5.79
CA MET A 1 -14.19 2.11 -6.00
C MET A 1 -14.76 3.00 -4.89
N ALA A 2 -16.06 2.92 -4.54
CA ALA A 2 -16.65 3.80 -3.51
C ALA A 2 -15.89 3.82 -2.17
N ALA A 3 -15.51 2.66 -1.62
CA ALA A 3 -14.74 2.58 -0.38
C ALA A 3 -13.35 3.26 -0.47
N ALA A 4 -12.70 3.20 -1.64
CA ALA A 4 -11.41 3.85 -1.86
C ALA A 4 -11.57 5.38 -1.89
N LEU A 5 -12.58 5.88 -2.62
CA LEU A 5 -12.88 7.32 -2.68
C LEU A 5 -13.29 7.89 -1.32
N LEU A 6 -14.13 7.16 -0.58
CA LEU A 6 -14.48 7.52 0.79
C LEU A 6 -13.23 7.60 1.67
N SER A 7 -12.36 6.59 1.60
CA SER A 7 -11.09 6.57 2.35
C SER A 7 -10.19 7.75 1.98
N LEU A 8 -10.10 8.12 0.71
CA LEU A 8 -9.34 9.28 0.25
C LEU A 8 -9.88 10.57 0.87
N LEU A 9 -11.19 10.82 0.76
CA LEU A 9 -11.81 12.04 1.28
C LEU A 9 -11.62 12.15 2.79
N VAL A 10 -11.81 11.06 3.52
CA VAL A 10 -11.64 11.02 4.99
C VAL A 10 -10.15 11.14 5.37
N ALA A 11 -9.23 10.54 4.61
CA ALA A 11 -7.79 10.70 4.82
C ALA A 11 -7.33 12.14 4.58
N MET A 12 -7.85 12.81 3.55
CA MET A 12 -7.59 14.23 3.29
C MET A 12 -8.12 15.12 4.41
N TRP A 13 -9.32 14.84 4.91
CA TRP A 13 -9.90 15.51 6.09
C TRP A 13 -9.00 15.37 7.32
N ALA A 14 -8.56 14.14 7.62
CA ALA A 14 -7.60 13.87 8.69
C ALA A 14 -6.26 14.60 8.47
N GLY A 15 -5.81 14.70 7.22
CA GLY A 15 -4.60 15.42 6.83
C GLY A 15 -4.67 16.91 7.11
N LEU A 16 -5.79 17.57 6.83
CA LEU A 16 -6.00 18.98 7.16
C LEU A 16 -5.86 19.25 8.66
N ILE A 17 -6.42 18.37 9.50
CA ILE A 17 -6.28 18.47 10.96
C ILE A 17 -4.80 18.31 11.37
N ARG A 18 -4.08 17.34 10.76
CA ARG A 18 -2.64 17.14 11.01
C ARG A 18 -1.78 18.32 10.58
N LEU A 19 -2.19 19.08 9.57
CA LEU A 19 -1.52 20.31 9.14
C LEU A 19 -1.72 21.48 10.11
N GLY A 20 -2.50 21.29 11.18
CA GLY A 20 -2.81 22.34 12.16
C GLY A 20 -3.95 23.25 11.74
N TRP A 21 -4.67 22.91 10.65
CA TRP A 21 -5.89 23.63 10.29
C TRP A 21 -6.97 23.37 11.34
N GLY A 22 -7.69 24.42 11.76
CA GLY A 22 -8.77 24.36 12.76
C GLY A 22 -10.04 23.67 12.25
N TRP A 23 -9.90 22.46 11.73
CA TRP A 23 -10.96 21.67 11.12
C TRP A 23 -11.61 20.74 12.16
N PRO A 24 -12.93 20.45 12.07
CA PRO A 24 -13.60 19.62 13.05
C PRO A 24 -13.15 18.15 12.98
N ALA A 25 -12.73 17.60 14.11
CA ALA A 25 -12.45 16.19 14.27
C ALA A 25 -13.77 15.41 14.43
N ILE A 26 -14.24 14.77 13.35
CA ILE A 26 -15.48 13.97 13.33
C ILE A 26 -15.43 12.86 14.40
N GLN A 27 -14.23 12.35 14.69
CA GLN A 27 -13.96 11.43 15.78
C GLN A 27 -12.53 11.63 16.32
N PRO A 28 -12.24 11.26 17.57
CA PRO A 28 -10.94 11.53 18.21
C PRO A 28 -9.75 10.85 17.53
N THR A 29 -9.94 9.66 16.98
CA THR A 29 -8.88 8.86 16.36
C THR A 29 -8.57 9.27 14.91
N LEU A 30 -9.38 10.14 14.32
CA LEU A 30 -9.31 10.47 12.89
C LEU A 30 -7.96 11.03 12.44
N PRO A 31 -7.32 11.99 13.16
CA PRO A 31 -6.03 12.53 12.73
C PRO A 31 -4.93 11.47 12.69
N MET A 32 -5.01 10.46 13.56
CA MET A 32 -4.07 9.33 13.57
C MET A 32 -4.35 8.34 12.44
N ALA A 33 -5.59 8.28 11.95
CA ALA A 33 -6.00 7.41 10.85
C ALA A 33 -5.58 7.91 9.45
N HIS A 34 -5.02 9.12 9.31
CA HIS A 34 -4.60 9.68 8.02
C HIS A 34 -3.73 8.72 7.19
N GLY A 35 -2.60 8.26 7.75
CA GLY A 35 -1.67 7.36 7.06
C GLY A 35 -2.31 6.02 6.68
N PRO A 36 -2.92 5.28 7.64
CA PRO A 36 -3.65 4.05 7.36
C PRO A 36 -4.75 4.21 6.28
N LEU A 37 -5.53 5.29 6.34
CA LEU A 37 -6.60 5.53 5.37
C LEU A 37 -6.06 5.90 3.99
N MET A 38 -4.99 6.70 3.91
CA MET A 38 -4.40 7.09 2.63
C MET A 38 -3.76 5.90 1.92
N VAL A 39 -2.94 5.13 2.65
CA VAL A 39 -2.17 4.02 2.05
C VAL A 39 -2.99 2.76 1.93
N SER A 40 -3.62 2.31 3.02
CA SER A 40 -4.33 1.03 3.02
C SER A 40 -5.79 1.18 2.61
N GLY A 41 -6.47 2.24 3.06
CA GLY A 41 -7.88 2.46 2.71
C GLY A 41 -8.11 2.91 1.28
N PHE A 42 -7.35 3.90 0.81
CA PHE A 42 -7.46 4.41 -0.55
C PHE A 42 -6.60 3.60 -1.52
N LEU A 43 -5.28 3.74 -1.47
CA LEU A 43 -4.38 3.13 -2.46
C LEU A 43 -4.45 1.60 -2.44
N GLY A 44 -4.45 0.98 -1.25
CA GLY A 44 -4.56 -0.46 -1.08
C GLY A 44 -5.83 -1.03 -1.70
N THR A 45 -6.99 -0.41 -1.43
CA THR A 45 -8.27 -0.81 -2.02
C THR A 45 -8.33 -0.55 -3.53
N LEU A 46 -7.81 0.58 -4.02
CA LEU A 46 -7.85 0.94 -5.43
C LEU A 46 -6.95 0.03 -6.27
N ILE A 47 -5.67 -0.07 -5.90
CA ILE A 47 -4.67 -0.88 -6.62
C ILE A 47 -5.10 -2.35 -6.58
N SER A 48 -5.55 -2.87 -5.43
CA SER A 48 -6.01 -4.26 -5.38
C SER A 48 -7.24 -4.53 -6.22
N LEU A 49 -8.15 -3.55 -6.38
CA LEU A 49 -9.28 -3.67 -7.29
C LEU A 49 -8.83 -3.67 -8.76
N GLU A 50 -7.92 -2.78 -9.15
CA GLU A 50 -7.36 -2.76 -10.50
C GLU A 50 -6.69 -4.10 -10.85
N ARG A 51 -5.88 -4.63 -9.93
CA ARG A 51 -5.21 -5.93 -10.12
C ARG A 51 -6.19 -7.09 -10.08
N ALA A 52 -7.27 -7.00 -9.29
CA ALA A 52 -8.33 -8.00 -9.27
C ALA A 52 -9.08 -8.07 -10.61
N VAL A 53 -9.40 -6.91 -11.19
CA VAL A 53 -10.01 -6.79 -12.53
C VAL A 53 -9.06 -7.31 -13.61
N ALA A 54 -7.77 -6.96 -13.54
CA ALA A 54 -6.78 -7.43 -14.50
C ALA A 54 -6.57 -8.96 -14.48
N LEU A 55 -6.62 -9.58 -13.29
CA LEU A 55 -6.49 -11.03 -13.15
C LEU A 55 -7.77 -11.80 -13.51
N ASP A 56 -8.93 -11.14 -13.43
CA ASP A 56 -10.26 -11.69 -13.73
C ASP A 56 -10.58 -13.04 -13.03
N LYS A 57 -10.34 -13.10 -11.71
CA LYS A 57 -10.66 -14.27 -10.88
C LYS A 57 -11.52 -13.83 -9.69
N LYS A 58 -12.61 -14.54 -9.41
CA LYS A 58 -13.55 -14.19 -8.32
C LYS A 58 -12.87 -14.00 -6.95
N TRP A 59 -11.85 -14.79 -6.65
CA TRP A 59 -11.14 -14.71 -5.37
C TRP A 59 -10.30 -13.42 -5.23
N SER A 60 -9.84 -12.82 -6.33
CA SER A 60 -8.97 -11.64 -6.27
C SER A 60 -9.70 -10.42 -5.68
N TYR A 61 -11.03 -10.37 -5.84
CA TYR A 61 -11.88 -9.33 -5.29
C TYR A 61 -11.98 -9.36 -3.76
N PHE A 62 -11.53 -10.43 -3.08
CA PHE A 62 -11.41 -10.41 -1.62
C PHE A 62 -10.34 -9.42 -1.13
N ALA A 63 -9.28 -9.17 -1.91
CA ALA A 63 -8.24 -8.21 -1.54
C ALA A 63 -8.78 -6.77 -1.34
N PRO A 64 -9.45 -6.15 -2.34
CA PRO A 64 -10.04 -4.83 -2.17
C PRO A 64 -11.21 -4.83 -1.18
N LEU A 65 -11.97 -5.93 -1.07
CA LEU A 65 -13.06 -6.04 -0.10
C LEU A 65 -12.54 -5.95 1.33
N LEU A 66 -11.50 -6.73 1.67
CA LEU A 66 -10.92 -6.74 3.02
C LEU A 66 -10.23 -5.41 3.34
N SER A 67 -9.47 -4.85 2.38
CA SER A 67 -8.82 -3.54 2.55
C SER A 67 -9.85 -2.43 2.77
N GLY A 68 -10.91 -2.41 1.96
CA GLY A 68 -11.99 -1.43 2.07
C GLY A 68 -12.83 -1.60 3.33
N ALA A 69 -13.12 -2.83 3.75
CA ALA A 69 -13.83 -3.11 5.00
C ALA A 69 -13.00 -2.69 6.22
N GLY A 70 -11.71 -3.01 6.26
CA GLY A 70 -10.82 -2.56 7.32
C GLY A 70 -10.73 -1.04 7.39
N ALA A 71 -10.68 -0.35 6.25
CA ALA A 71 -10.71 1.10 6.20
C ALA A 71 -12.05 1.68 6.69
N ALA A 72 -13.18 1.08 6.34
CA ALA A 72 -14.49 1.51 6.83
C ALA A 72 -14.56 1.44 8.37
N LEU A 73 -13.98 0.40 8.99
CA LEU A 73 -13.89 0.29 10.45
C LEU A 73 -13.07 1.44 11.08
N LEU A 74 -11.98 1.86 10.43
CA LEU A 74 -11.20 3.02 10.87
C LEU A 74 -12.00 4.32 10.73
N ILE A 75 -12.75 4.49 9.64
CA ILE A 75 -13.57 5.68 9.38
C ILE A 75 -14.66 5.86 10.44
N VAL A 76 -15.31 4.77 10.87
CA VAL A 76 -16.33 4.82 11.94
C VAL A 76 -15.74 4.84 13.35
N GLY A 77 -14.41 4.80 13.47
CA GLY A 77 -13.72 5.01 14.74
C GLY A 77 -13.62 3.77 15.60
N MET A 78 -13.88 2.60 15.01
CA MET A 78 -13.74 1.34 15.71
C MET A 78 -12.25 1.12 16.03
N SER A 79 -11.92 1.28 17.31
CA SER A 79 -10.57 1.03 17.82
C SER A 79 -10.33 -0.48 17.97
N GLY A 80 -9.07 -0.88 17.85
CA GLY A 80 -8.65 -2.27 18.02
C GLY A 80 -7.98 -2.87 16.78
N TRP A 81 -7.79 -4.18 16.82
CA TRP A 81 -6.96 -4.92 15.87
C TRP A 81 -7.71 -5.42 14.63
N ILE A 82 -9.05 -5.37 14.62
CA ILE A 82 -9.86 -5.93 13.52
C ILE A 82 -9.63 -5.18 12.20
N GLY A 83 -9.65 -3.84 12.21
CA GLY A 83 -9.39 -3.02 11.02
C GLY A 83 -7.99 -3.29 10.42
N PRO A 84 -6.91 -3.17 11.22
CA PRO A 84 -5.56 -3.54 10.81
C PRO A 84 -5.45 -4.99 10.32
N LEU A 85 -6.14 -5.95 10.93
CA LEU A 85 -6.12 -7.35 10.52
C LEU A 85 -6.71 -7.54 9.13
N LEU A 86 -7.91 -6.98 8.87
CA LEU A 86 -8.55 -7.09 7.56
C LEU A 86 -7.68 -6.45 6.47
N ILE A 87 -7.09 -5.28 6.74
CA ILE A 87 -6.14 -4.62 5.84
C ILE A 87 -4.91 -5.51 5.59
N THR A 88 -4.36 -6.14 6.63
CA THR A 88 -3.22 -7.05 6.51
C THR A 88 -3.57 -8.24 5.63
N MET A 89 -4.73 -8.87 5.86
CA MET A 89 -5.21 -9.95 4.99
C MET A 89 -5.41 -9.49 3.54
N GLY A 90 -5.92 -8.28 3.33
CA GLY A 90 -6.02 -7.65 2.01
C GLY A 90 -4.65 -7.52 1.31
N SER A 91 -3.61 -7.13 2.05
CA SER A 91 -2.24 -7.07 1.52
C SER A 91 -1.64 -8.43 1.21
N VAL A 92 -1.91 -9.47 2.01
CA VAL A 92 -1.54 -10.86 1.68
C VAL A 92 -2.18 -11.28 0.36
N LEU A 93 -3.48 -11.05 0.20
CA LEU A 93 -4.17 -11.39 -1.04
C LEU A 93 -3.63 -10.61 -2.24
N LEU A 94 -3.28 -9.33 -2.08
CA LEU A 94 -2.67 -8.56 -3.16
C LEU A 94 -1.29 -9.12 -3.58
N VAL A 95 -0.46 -9.55 -2.62
CA VAL A 95 0.79 -10.26 -2.92
C VAL A 95 0.49 -11.54 -3.72
N LEU A 96 -0.50 -12.33 -3.31
CA LEU A 96 -0.90 -13.55 -4.03
C LEU A 96 -1.42 -13.26 -5.44
N ILE A 97 -2.21 -12.20 -5.64
CA ILE A 97 -2.66 -11.74 -6.97
C ILE A 97 -1.46 -11.43 -7.85
N MET A 98 -0.49 -10.67 -7.34
CA MET A 98 0.69 -10.29 -8.10
C MET A 98 1.60 -11.49 -8.41
N VAL A 99 1.77 -12.43 -7.48
CA VAL A 99 2.49 -13.69 -7.73
C VAL A 99 1.78 -14.52 -8.80
N GLN A 100 0.44 -14.57 -8.79
CA GLN A 100 -0.31 -15.25 -9.84
C GLN A 100 -0.11 -14.58 -11.21
N ILE A 101 -0.12 -13.25 -11.27
CA ILE A 101 0.18 -12.49 -12.50
C ILE A 101 1.61 -12.79 -12.98
N LEU A 102 2.59 -12.81 -12.09
CA LEU A 102 3.98 -13.13 -12.42
C LEU A 102 4.13 -14.54 -13.01
N ARG A 103 3.38 -15.52 -12.51
CA ARG A 103 3.38 -16.89 -13.05
C ARG A 103 2.83 -16.98 -14.47
N ILE A 104 1.96 -16.06 -14.87
CA ILE A 104 1.41 -16.00 -16.23
C ILE A 104 2.43 -15.31 -17.16
N HIS A 105 2.98 -14.17 -16.72
CA HIS A 105 3.97 -13.41 -17.48
C HIS A 105 5.14 -12.95 -16.59
N ILE A 106 6.27 -13.64 -16.71
CA ILE A 106 7.49 -13.30 -15.97
C ILE A 106 8.11 -12.04 -16.60
N THR A 107 7.97 -10.90 -15.93
CA THR A 107 8.53 -9.63 -16.38
C THR A 107 9.11 -8.84 -15.21
N LEU A 108 10.08 -7.99 -15.50
CA LEU A 108 10.78 -7.19 -14.47
C LEU A 108 9.83 -6.24 -13.74
N TYR A 109 8.95 -5.55 -14.48
CA TYR A 109 8.00 -4.61 -13.88
C TYR A 109 7.04 -5.30 -12.91
N THR A 110 6.59 -6.53 -13.20
CA THR A 110 5.78 -7.30 -12.26
C THR A 110 6.56 -7.62 -10.98
N GLY A 111 7.86 -7.94 -11.08
CA GLY A 111 8.73 -8.15 -9.92
C GLY A 111 8.85 -6.90 -9.03
N VAL A 112 8.95 -5.72 -9.64
CA VAL A 112 9.01 -4.44 -8.91
C VAL A 112 7.69 -4.15 -8.21
N ILE A 113 6.55 -4.39 -8.88
CA ILE A 113 5.24 -4.22 -8.25
C ILE A 113 5.08 -5.20 -7.08
N ILE A 114 5.54 -6.45 -7.20
CA ILE A 114 5.57 -7.42 -6.08
C ILE A 114 6.39 -6.89 -4.91
N ALA A 115 7.57 -6.29 -5.16
CA ALA A 115 8.34 -5.68 -4.10
C ALA A 115 7.54 -4.57 -3.39
N GLY A 116 6.77 -3.76 -4.14
CA GLY A 116 5.82 -2.79 -3.57
C GLY A 116 4.73 -3.41 -2.70
N THR A 117 4.09 -4.49 -3.16
CA THR A 117 3.04 -5.16 -2.37
C THR A 117 3.59 -5.85 -1.12
N LEU A 118 4.84 -6.34 -1.18
CA LEU A 118 5.56 -6.83 -0.01
C LEU A 118 5.87 -5.70 0.98
N CYS A 119 6.29 -4.52 0.51
CA CYS A 119 6.45 -3.36 1.39
C CYS A 119 5.13 -3.00 2.09
N TRP A 120 4.00 -3.07 1.38
CA TRP A 120 2.69 -2.86 2.00
C TRP A 120 2.38 -3.90 3.08
N LEU A 121 2.62 -5.18 2.79
CA LEU A 121 2.41 -6.28 3.72
C LEU A 121 3.27 -6.14 4.98
N VAL A 122 4.56 -5.83 4.83
CA VAL A 122 5.46 -5.59 5.97
C VAL A 122 4.96 -4.43 6.81
N GLY A 123 4.62 -3.30 6.19
CA GLY A 123 4.07 -2.14 6.91
C GLY A 123 2.80 -2.48 7.68
N ASN A 124 1.88 -3.24 7.07
CA ASN A 124 0.63 -3.66 7.72
C ASN A 124 0.85 -4.67 8.86
N LEU A 125 1.77 -5.62 8.69
CA LEU A 125 2.13 -6.59 9.75
C LEU A 125 2.70 -5.87 10.96
N LEU A 126 3.65 -4.96 10.76
CA LEU A 126 4.23 -4.18 11.85
C LEU A 126 3.18 -3.32 12.55
N TRP A 127 2.29 -2.69 11.75
CA TRP A 127 1.18 -1.92 12.30
C TRP A 127 0.23 -2.78 13.15
N LEU A 128 -0.13 -3.98 12.66
CA LEU A 128 -0.96 -4.94 13.37
C LEU A 128 -0.30 -5.41 14.68
N LEU A 129 1.03 -5.53 14.69
CA LEU A 129 1.83 -5.83 15.88
C LEU A 129 1.98 -4.64 16.83
N GLY A 130 1.36 -3.49 16.53
CA GLY A 130 1.33 -2.31 17.41
C GLY A 130 2.50 -1.35 17.22
N TRP A 131 3.32 -1.51 16.18
CA TRP A 131 4.42 -0.59 15.89
C TRP A 131 3.87 0.81 15.55
N PRO A 132 4.52 1.89 16.01
CA PRO A 132 4.04 3.24 15.79
C PRO A 132 4.16 3.65 14.31
N VAL A 133 3.21 4.46 13.86
CA VAL A 133 3.08 4.86 12.44
C VAL A 133 4.36 5.46 11.87
N TYR A 134 5.11 6.24 12.65
CA TYR A 134 6.33 6.90 12.17
C TYR A 134 7.47 5.91 11.83
N GLN A 135 7.49 4.70 12.41
CA GLN A 135 8.49 3.66 12.08
C GLN A 135 8.08 2.88 10.82
N ILE A 136 6.78 2.62 10.65
CA ILE A 136 6.26 1.80 9.55
C ILE A 136 6.02 2.59 8.25
N VAL A 137 5.96 3.93 8.32
CA VAL A 137 5.58 4.78 7.19
C VAL A 137 6.48 4.58 5.97
N ILE A 138 7.77 4.26 6.17
CA ILE A 138 8.70 4.03 5.07
C ILE A 138 8.31 2.81 4.22
N TRP A 139 7.85 1.74 4.87
CA TRP A 139 7.32 0.55 4.21
C TRP A 139 6.03 0.85 3.45
N TRP A 140 5.14 1.63 4.07
CA TRP A 140 3.91 2.09 3.43
C TRP A 140 4.14 3.01 2.22
N ILE A 141 5.16 3.87 2.24
CA ILE A 141 5.54 4.68 1.08
C ILE A 141 6.13 3.81 -0.04
N GLY A 142 6.86 2.75 0.32
CA GLY A 142 7.42 1.80 -0.64
C GLY A 142 6.36 1.16 -1.54
N PHE A 143 5.14 0.96 -1.03
CA PHE A 143 4.04 0.39 -1.79
C PHE A 143 3.65 1.19 -3.04
N PRO A 144 3.15 2.44 -2.95
CA PRO A 144 2.85 3.23 -4.14
C PRO A 144 4.11 3.60 -4.93
N LEU A 145 5.25 3.81 -4.27
CA LEU A 145 6.51 4.15 -4.96
C LEU A 145 6.91 3.06 -5.96
N LEU A 146 7.00 1.81 -5.50
CA LEU A 146 7.41 0.69 -6.34
C LEU A 146 6.31 0.26 -7.30
N THR A 147 5.04 0.41 -6.93
CA THR A 147 3.92 0.14 -7.84
C THR A 147 3.94 1.10 -9.03
N VAL A 148 4.02 2.42 -8.78
CA VAL A 148 4.11 3.43 -9.83
C VAL A 148 5.39 3.24 -10.67
N ALA A 149 6.53 2.98 -10.02
CA ALA A 149 7.78 2.73 -10.73
C ALA A 149 7.68 1.50 -11.65
N GLY A 150 7.06 0.42 -11.17
CA GLY A 150 6.78 -0.78 -11.96
C GLY A 150 5.84 -0.50 -13.14
N GLU A 151 4.74 0.22 -12.92
CA GLU A 151 3.82 0.60 -14.00
C GLU A 151 4.49 1.50 -15.05
N ARG A 152 5.35 2.42 -14.63
CA ARG A 152 6.12 3.25 -15.57
C ARG A 152 7.10 2.42 -16.39
N LEU A 153 7.71 1.40 -15.79
CA LEU A 153 8.55 0.45 -16.51
C LEU A 153 7.73 -0.42 -17.47
N GLU A 154 6.50 -0.78 -17.10
CA GLU A 154 5.57 -1.53 -17.95
C GLU A 154 5.18 -0.74 -19.21
N LEU A 155 4.86 0.56 -19.06
CA LEU A 155 4.59 1.48 -20.18
C LEU A 155 5.84 1.73 -21.02
N GLY A 156 7.00 1.79 -20.36
CA GLY A 156 8.30 1.97 -20.99
C GLY A 156 8.79 0.78 -21.80
N ARG A 157 8.08 -0.36 -21.84
CA ARG A 157 8.54 -1.57 -22.57
C ARG A 157 8.77 -1.34 -24.07
N PHE A 158 8.10 -0.34 -24.65
CA PHE A 158 8.26 0.03 -26.06
C PHE A 158 9.46 0.95 -26.31
N LEU A 159 10.00 1.56 -25.26
CA LEU A 159 11.29 2.21 -25.27
C LEU A 159 12.34 1.12 -25.00
N GLN A 160 13.27 0.91 -25.93
CA GLN A 160 14.36 -0.06 -25.75
C GLN A 160 15.31 0.42 -24.63
N LEU A 161 14.98 0.12 -23.39
CA LEU A 161 15.78 0.53 -22.23
C LEU A 161 17.13 -0.17 -22.25
N SER A 162 18.21 0.60 -22.09
CA SER A 162 19.55 0.04 -22.00
C SER A 162 19.73 -0.74 -20.69
N VAL A 163 20.57 -1.78 -20.73
CA VAL A 163 20.90 -2.61 -19.55
C VAL A 163 21.39 -1.74 -18.38
N ARG A 164 22.14 -0.67 -18.67
CA ARG A 164 22.64 0.27 -17.64
C ARG A 164 21.49 0.94 -16.87
N VAL A 165 20.43 1.36 -17.56
CA VAL A 165 19.26 1.99 -16.91
C VAL A 165 18.55 0.99 -16.01
N ILE A 166 18.38 -0.26 -16.47
CA ILE A 166 17.75 -1.32 -15.68
C ILE A 166 18.58 -1.61 -14.41
N VAL A 167 19.90 -1.73 -14.53
CA VAL A 167 20.78 -1.98 -13.38
C VAL A 167 20.73 -0.84 -12.37
N ILE A 168 20.80 0.42 -12.81
CA ILE A 168 20.69 1.59 -11.93
C ILE A 168 19.33 1.60 -11.23
N PHE A 169 18.25 1.32 -11.97
CA PHE A 169 16.91 1.25 -11.42
C PHE A 169 16.78 0.18 -10.32
N ILE A 170 17.26 -1.05 -10.58
CA ILE A 170 17.27 -2.13 -9.57
C ILE A 170 18.12 -1.73 -8.37
N ALA A 171 19.28 -1.09 -8.58
CA ALA A 171 20.12 -0.61 -7.49
C ALA A 171 19.37 0.41 -6.62
N CYS A 172 18.65 1.37 -7.21
CA CYS A 172 17.82 2.32 -6.46
C CYS A 172 16.72 1.62 -5.64
N VAL A 173 16.04 0.62 -6.21
CA VAL A 173 15.06 -0.20 -5.48
C VAL A 173 15.71 -0.93 -4.31
N GLY A 174 16.88 -1.53 -4.53
CA GLY A 174 17.66 -2.22 -3.50
C GLY A 174 18.08 -1.28 -2.37
N VAL A 175 18.58 -0.08 -2.70
CA VAL A 175 18.95 0.95 -1.72
C VAL A 175 17.74 1.40 -0.90
N PHE A 176 16.59 1.60 -1.54
CA PHE A 176 15.36 1.95 -0.84
C PHE A 176 14.94 0.87 0.17
N ILE A 177 14.89 -0.40 -0.25
CA ILE A 177 14.49 -1.52 0.60
C ILE A 177 15.50 -1.71 1.75
N ALA A 178 16.79 -1.65 1.46
CA ALA A 178 17.84 -1.73 2.48
C ALA A 178 17.73 -0.57 3.48
N GLY A 179 17.49 0.65 3.00
CA GLY A 179 17.27 1.82 3.85
C GLY A 179 16.04 1.67 4.74
N ALA A 180 14.93 1.14 4.23
CA ALA A 180 13.73 0.86 5.01
C ALA A 180 14.00 -0.18 6.11
N ALA A 181 14.73 -1.25 5.80
CA ALA A 181 15.11 -2.27 6.78
C ALA A 181 16.08 -1.74 7.85
N ILE A 182 17.09 -0.96 7.46
CA ILE A 182 18.03 -0.33 8.40
C ILE A 182 17.30 0.67 9.30
N ALA A 183 16.45 1.53 8.73
CA ALA A 183 15.65 2.48 9.50
C ALA A 183 14.75 1.77 10.51
N MET A 184 14.13 0.65 10.11
CA MET A 184 13.33 -0.16 11.02
C MET A 184 14.14 -0.66 12.21
N VAL A 185 15.39 -1.10 12.03
CA VAL A 185 16.25 -1.58 13.13
C VAL A 185 16.77 -0.45 14.00
N LEU A 186 17.16 0.68 13.41
CA LEU A 186 17.75 1.81 14.14
C LEU A 186 16.74 2.61 14.95
N TYR A 187 15.47 2.62 14.52
CA TYR A 187 14.40 3.39 15.16
C TYR A 187 13.36 2.53 15.89
N ALA A 188 13.58 1.21 16.01
CA ALA A 188 12.78 0.29 16.84
C ALA A 188 13.03 0.53 18.34
#